data_AF-A0A8T6W249-F1
#
_entry.id   AF-A0A8T6W249-F1
#
_cell.length_a   1.000
_cell.length_b   1.000
_cell.length_c   1.000
_cell.angle_alpha   90.00
_cell.angle_beta   90.00
_cell.angle_gamma   90.00
#
_symmetry.space_group_name_H-M   'P 1'
#
loop_
_entity.id
_entity.type
_entity.pdbx_description
1 polymer ?
#
loop_
_entity_poly.entity_id
_entity_poly.type
_entity_poly.pdbx_seq_one_letter_code
_entity_poly.pdbx_strand_id
1 'polypeptide(L)'
;MAPPGSGISPISSGPMAPRFSHHDVVRFDDNTKAKQTRIVSPYMSFETDKPAMQTFRRMLRVLDKSGFAFVVDFDGPELGIERSREEKVHADEVIEKLATMDDMDVPSFLGIRATLQYELDEDVSVRLKVKIGGKTKVKLKVRGTLTKKVWNQLRANVRRKFHVKV
;
A
#
# COMPACT_ATOMS: atom_id res chain seq x y z
N MET A 1 34.88 72.96 -25.82
CA MET A 1 33.60 73.20 -26.53
C MET A 1 32.75 71.94 -26.41
N ALA A 2 31.58 72.02 -25.77
CA ALA A 2 30.53 70.99 -25.75
C ALA A 2 29.55 71.21 -26.92
N PRO A 3 28.55 70.33 -27.20
CA PRO A 3 27.31 70.39 -26.41
C PRO A 3 26.63 68.97 -26.26
N PRO A 4 25.32 68.81 -25.93
CA PRO A 4 24.88 68.15 -24.70
C PRO A 4 23.91 66.96 -24.95
N GLY A 5 23.54 66.21 -23.90
CA GLY A 5 22.41 65.28 -23.94
C GLY A 5 22.47 64.31 -22.75
N SER A 6 21.78 64.59 -21.64
CA SER A 6 20.37 64.24 -21.40
C SER A 6 20.12 62.74 -21.46
N GLY A 7 19.89 62.10 -20.31
CA GLY A 7 19.36 60.74 -20.30
C GLY A 7 19.62 59.91 -19.04
N ILE A 8 18.87 60.18 -17.98
CA ILE A 8 18.21 59.20 -17.08
C ILE A 8 18.73 57.75 -17.11
N SER A 9 19.20 57.25 -15.95
CA SER A 9 19.41 55.82 -15.72
C SER A 9 18.12 55.02 -15.90
N PRO A 10 18.21 53.76 -16.34
CA PRO A 10 17.64 52.72 -15.49
C PRO A 10 18.62 51.58 -15.23
N ILE A 11 18.50 51.08 -14.01
CA ILE A 11 19.10 49.89 -13.43
C ILE A 11 19.23 48.80 -14.48
N SER A 12 20.47 48.43 -14.78
CA SER A 12 20.81 47.22 -15.54
C SER A 12 20.19 46.03 -14.81
N SER A 13 19.02 45.61 -15.30
CA SER A 13 18.46 44.30 -15.04
C SER A 13 19.24 43.30 -15.87
N GLY A 14 20.52 43.13 -15.53
CA GLY A 14 21.27 41.98 -16.00
C GLY A 14 20.53 40.71 -15.56
N PRO A 15 20.54 39.64 -16.37
CA PRO A 15 19.92 38.39 -15.98
C PRO A 15 20.51 37.96 -14.65
N MET A 16 19.66 37.92 -13.63
CA MET A 16 20.00 37.46 -12.30
C MET A 16 20.47 36.02 -12.45
N ALA A 17 21.78 35.77 -12.29
CA ALA A 17 22.32 34.43 -12.28
C ALA A 17 21.50 33.60 -11.28
N PRO A 18 21.01 32.39 -11.64
CA PRO A 18 20.25 31.58 -10.71
C PRO A 18 21.12 31.34 -9.48
N ARG A 19 20.69 31.87 -8.34
CA ARG A 19 21.24 31.54 -7.03
C ARG A 19 20.81 30.10 -6.76
N PHE A 20 21.69 29.17 -7.09
CA PHE A 20 21.56 27.77 -6.72
C PHE A 20 21.47 27.67 -5.19
N SER A 21 20.26 27.44 -4.67
CA SER A 21 20.10 26.94 -3.31
C SER A 21 20.54 25.47 -3.31
N HIS A 22 21.26 25.05 -2.27
CA HIS A 22 21.88 23.72 -2.07
C HIS A 22 20.90 22.53 -2.02
N HIS A 23 20.04 22.37 -3.03
CA HIS A 23 19.20 21.18 -3.25
C HIS A 23 19.12 20.77 -4.73
N ASP A 24 20.04 21.24 -5.57
CA ASP A 24 20.23 20.67 -6.91
C ASP A 24 21.16 19.46 -6.86
N VAL A 25 20.57 18.31 -6.56
CA VAL A 25 21.02 17.05 -7.17
C VAL A 25 19.91 16.60 -8.11
N VAL A 26 19.87 17.26 -9.26
CA VAL A 26 19.16 16.75 -10.43
C VAL A 26 20.00 15.61 -11.00
N ARG A 27 19.65 14.37 -10.64
CA ARG A 27 20.00 13.20 -11.47
C ARG A 27 18.87 13.02 -12.48
N PHE A 28 19.07 13.58 -13.67
CA PHE A 28 18.35 13.17 -14.87
C PHE A 28 18.74 11.74 -15.18
N ASP A 29 17.80 10.83 -15.01
CA ASP A 29 17.90 9.44 -15.46
C ASP A 29 16.57 9.13 -16.17
N ASP A 30 16.67 8.83 -17.46
CA ASP A 30 15.64 8.85 -18.51
C ASP A 30 14.47 7.87 -18.28
N ASN A 31 13.62 8.10 -17.27
CA ASN A 31 12.38 7.32 -17.11
C ASN A 31 11.27 7.96 -16.25
N THR A 32 11.09 9.28 -16.34
CA THR A 32 10.18 10.06 -15.47
C THR A 32 8.69 9.65 -15.61
N LYS A 33 8.24 9.23 -16.79
CA LYS A 33 6.86 8.73 -17.00
C LYS A 33 6.62 7.36 -16.33
N ALA A 34 7.60 6.46 -16.37
CA ALA A 34 7.52 5.15 -15.71
C ALA A 34 7.58 5.29 -14.17
N LYS A 35 8.40 6.22 -13.65
CA LYS A 35 8.49 6.50 -12.20
C LYS A 35 7.21 7.13 -11.62
N GLN A 36 6.45 7.93 -12.37
CA GLN A 36 5.15 8.49 -11.93
C GLN A 36 4.02 7.45 -11.80
N THR A 37 4.17 6.27 -12.42
CA THR A 37 3.15 5.21 -12.38
C THR A 37 3.40 4.17 -11.30
N ARG A 38 4.48 4.29 -10.52
CA ARG A 38 4.83 3.37 -9.44
C ARG A 38 4.67 4.05 -8.08
N ILE A 39 4.13 3.33 -7.10
CA ILE A 39 3.94 3.78 -5.73
C ILE A 39 4.76 2.86 -4.84
N VAL A 40 5.70 3.43 -4.10
CA VAL A 40 6.56 2.69 -3.18
C VAL A 40 5.83 2.47 -1.86
N SER A 41 5.76 1.22 -1.43
CA SER A 41 5.19 0.75 -0.16
C SER A 41 3.83 1.37 0.21
N PRO A 42 2.81 1.30 -0.68
CA PRO A 42 1.52 1.91 -0.42
C PRO A 42 0.82 1.32 0.81
N TYR A 43 0.00 2.14 1.47
CA TYR A 43 -0.69 1.82 2.71
C TYR A 43 -2.14 2.32 2.68
N MET A 44 -3.05 1.53 3.25
CA MET A 44 -4.42 1.97 3.53
C MET A 44 -4.91 1.44 4.88
N SER A 45 -5.84 2.16 5.51
CA SER A 45 -6.53 1.71 6.71
C SER A 45 -7.94 2.23 6.76
N PHE A 46 -8.84 1.42 7.31
CA PHE A 46 -10.24 1.77 7.52
C PHE A 46 -10.81 1.00 8.71
N GLU A 47 -12.01 1.39 9.12
CA GLU A 47 -12.77 0.74 10.19
C GLU A 47 -14.09 0.22 9.62
N THR A 48 -14.54 -0.92 10.12
CA THR A 48 -15.84 -1.51 9.80
C THR A 48 -16.47 -2.07 11.06
N ASP A 49 -17.79 -2.00 11.09
CA ASP A 49 -18.68 -2.63 12.06
C ASP A 49 -18.80 -4.15 11.89
N LYS A 50 -18.30 -4.71 10.78
CA LYS A 50 -18.36 -6.14 10.50
C LYS A 50 -17.49 -6.95 11.48
N PRO A 51 -17.88 -8.19 11.80
CA PRO A 51 -17.07 -9.15 12.55
C PRO A 51 -15.63 -9.27 12.01
N ALA A 52 -14.67 -9.50 12.89
CA ALA A 52 -13.25 -9.52 12.57
C ALA A 52 -12.90 -10.65 11.59
N MET A 53 -13.43 -11.85 11.83
CA MET A 53 -13.19 -13.03 11.00
C MET A 53 -13.83 -12.87 9.61
N GLN A 54 -15.07 -12.36 9.58
CA GLN A 54 -15.75 -12.06 8.33
C GLN A 54 -15.00 -10.99 7.53
N THR A 55 -14.50 -9.96 8.19
CA THR A 55 -13.72 -8.88 7.57
C THR A 55 -12.42 -9.41 7.00
N PHE A 56 -11.71 -10.25 7.76
CA PHE A 56 -10.46 -10.85 7.34
C PHE A 56 -10.64 -11.74 6.09
N ARG A 57 -11.59 -12.68 6.11
CA ARG A 57 -11.93 -13.53 4.94
C ARG A 57 -12.29 -12.69 3.70
N ARG A 58 -13.11 -11.65 3.87
CA ARG A 58 -13.47 -10.75 2.77
C ARG A 58 -12.26 -10.00 2.20
N MET A 59 -11.32 -9.61 3.06
CA MET A 59 -10.12 -8.92 2.63
C MET A 59 -9.17 -9.85 1.90
N LEU A 60 -8.95 -11.08 2.39
CA LEU A 60 -8.16 -12.09 1.68
C LEU A 60 -8.70 -12.31 0.26
N ARG A 61 -10.02 -12.46 0.09
CA ARG A 61 -10.65 -12.57 -1.25
C ARG A 61 -10.43 -11.35 -2.15
N VAL A 62 -10.33 -10.14 -1.59
CA VAL A 62 -10.05 -8.93 -2.37
C VAL A 62 -8.59 -8.91 -2.82
N LEU A 63 -7.69 -9.38 -1.95
CA LEU A 63 -6.25 -9.44 -2.20
C LEU A 63 -5.90 -10.53 -3.22
N ASP A 64 -6.47 -11.72 -3.05
CA ASP A 64 -6.36 -12.85 -3.97
C ASP A 64 -6.77 -12.46 -5.40
N LYS A 65 -7.97 -11.90 -5.58
CA LYS A 65 -8.43 -11.36 -6.88
C LYS A 65 -7.58 -10.22 -7.44
N SER A 66 -6.74 -9.61 -6.61
CA SER A 66 -5.80 -8.56 -7.03
C SER A 66 -4.40 -9.13 -7.31
N GLY A 67 -4.22 -10.46 -7.27
CA GLY A 67 -3.00 -11.22 -7.53
C GLY A 67 -2.11 -11.49 -6.32
N PHE A 68 -2.56 -11.15 -5.10
CA PHE A 68 -1.85 -11.49 -3.86
C PHE A 68 -2.34 -12.84 -3.34
N ALA A 69 -2.01 -13.89 -4.09
CA ALA A 69 -2.57 -15.22 -3.89
C ALA A 69 -1.87 -16.02 -2.80
N PHE A 70 -0.61 -15.73 -2.45
CA PHE A 70 0.18 -16.60 -1.58
C PHE A 70 0.39 -16.04 -0.17
N VAL A 71 -0.19 -16.65 0.86
CA VAL A 71 0.05 -16.40 2.29
C VAL A 71 1.37 -17.04 2.72
N VAL A 72 2.31 -16.23 3.22
CA VAL A 72 3.66 -16.65 3.64
C VAL A 72 3.89 -16.56 5.15
N ASP A 73 3.05 -15.81 5.86
CA ASP A 73 3.05 -15.74 7.32
C ASP A 73 1.61 -15.49 7.78
N PHE A 74 1.19 -16.18 8.83
CA PHE A 74 -0.14 -16.09 9.39
C PHE A 74 -0.05 -16.14 10.92
N ASP A 75 -0.66 -15.16 11.56
CA ASP A 75 -0.67 -14.97 13.01
C ASP A 75 -2.13 -14.69 13.40
N GLY A 76 -2.79 -15.74 13.88
CA GLY A 76 -4.25 -15.82 14.07
C GLY A 76 -4.67 -17.18 14.65
N PRO A 77 -5.97 -17.56 14.55
CA PRO A 77 -6.46 -18.86 15.03
C PRO A 77 -5.73 -20.04 14.39
N GLU A 78 -5.62 -21.16 15.11
CA GLU A 78 -4.97 -22.34 14.57
C GLU A 78 -5.78 -22.95 13.42
N LEU A 79 -5.19 -22.99 12.21
CA LEU A 79 -5.88 -23.43 10.99
C LEU A 79 -5.82 -24.94 10.75
N GLY A 80 -5.05 -25.69 11.55
CA GLY A 80 -4.79 -27.11 11.34
C GLY A 80 -4.15 -27.38 9.97
N ILE A 81 -3.30 -26.47 9.49
CA ILE A 81 -2.55 -26.67 8.24
C ILE A 81 -1.13 -27.04 8.61
N GLU A 82 -0.83 -28.33 8.55
CA GLU A 82 0.50 -28.89 8.81
C GLU A 82 1.48 -28.43 7.72
N ARG A 83 2.58 -27.77 8.10
CA ARG A 83 3.54 -27.23 7.13
C ARG A 83 4.98 -27.21 7.63
N SER A 84 5.89 -27.23 6.66
CA SER A 84 7.25 -26.73 6.85
C SER A 84 7.22 -25.19 6.99
N ARG A 85 8.19 -24.60 7.71
CA ARG A 85 8.25 -23.15 7.96
C ARG A 85 8.42 -22.28 6.71
N GLU A 86 8.67 -22.88 5.55
CA GLU A 86 9.08 -22.19 4.31
C GLU A 86 8.01 -22.20 3.21
N GLU A 87 6.87 -22.86 3.44
CA GLU A 87 5.91 -23.16 2.37
C GLU A 87 4.82 -22.08 2.20
N LYS A 88 4.65 -21.64 0.94
CA LYS A 88 3.68 -20.61 0.54
C LYS A 88 2.28 -21.20 0.38
N VAL A 89 1.34 -20.66 1.17
CA VAL A 89 -0.12 -20.85 1.16
C VAL A 89 -0.94 -20.24 0.04
N HIS A 90 -1.62 -20.94 -0.86
CA HIS A 90 -2.71 -20.26 -1.58
C HIS A 90 -3.77 -19.67 -0.61
N ALA A 91 -4.19 -18.43 -0.85
CA ALA A 91 -5.07 -17.67 0.03
C ALA A 91 -6.46 -18.31 0.12
N ASP A 92 -6.92 -18.95 -0.96
CA ASP A 92 -8.19 -19.70 -0.97
C ASP A 92 -8.21 -20.85 0.04
N GLU A 93 -7.13 -21.61 0.17
CA GLU A 93 -7.05 -22.70 1.17
C GLU A 93 -7.18 -22.13 2.60
N VAL A 94 -6.51 -21.00 2.86
CA VAL A 94 -6.65 -20.29 4.14
C VAL A 94 -8.08 -19.77 4.34
N ILE A 95 -8.73 -19.24 3.29
CA ILE A 95 -10.12 -18.76 3.35
C ILE A 95 -11.09 -19.91 3.65
N GLU A 96 -10.89 -21.09 3.07
CA GLU A 96 -11.70 -22.29 3.29
C GLU A 96 -11.58 -22.78 4.73
N LYS A 97 -10.35 -22.88 5.26
CA LYS A 97 -10.12 -23.28 6.66
C LYS A 97 -10.69 -22.28 7.66
N LEU A 98 -10.64 -20.99 7.35
CA LEU A 98 -11.27 -19.94 8.16
C LEU A 98 -12.79 -19.91 8.01
N ALA A 99 -13.37 -20.62 7.03
CA ALA A 99 -14.80 -20.51 6.75
C ALA A 99 -15.67 -21.01 7.90
N THR A 100 -15.14 -21.98 8.65
CA THR A 100 -15.76 -22.67 9.77
C THR A 100 -15.44 -22.06 11.14
N MET A 101 -14.69 -20.95 11.18
CA MET A 101 -14.27 -20.28 12.41
C MET A 101 -15.09 -19.04 12.70
N ASP A 102 -15.28 -18.79 14.00
CA ASP A 102 -16.00 -17.64 14.53
C ASP A 102 -15.04 -16.60 15.12
N ASP A 103 -15.58 -15.41 15.41
CA ASP A 103 -14.81 -14.32 16.01
C ASP A 103 -14.26 -14.66 17.41
N MET A 104 -14.85 -15.66 18.08
CA MET A 104 -14.40 -16.14 19.40
C MET A 104 -13.06 -16.88 19.34
N ASP A 105 -12.70 -17.43 18.18
CA ASP A 105 -11.45 -18.16 17.97
C ASP A 105 -10.24 -17.23 17.81
N VAL A 106 -10.48 -15.91 17.81
CA VAL A 106 -9.49 -14.91 17.41
C VAL A 106 -8.71 -14.35 18.62
N PRO A 107 -7.36 -14.33 18.59
CA PRO A 107 -6.55 -13.82 19.70
C PRO A 107 -6.84 -12.35 20.04
N SER A 108 -7.38 -12.11 21.24
CA SER A 108 -7.92 -10.80 21.66
C SER A 108 -6.91 -9.65 21.62
N PHE A 109 -5.64 -9.91 21.95
CA PHE A 109 -4.59 -8.87 22.04
C PHE A 109 -3.83 -8.62 20.73
N LEU A 110 -3.60 -9.67 19.94
CA LEU A 110 -2.74 -9.60 18.74
C LEU A 110 -3.54 -9.29 17.47
N GLY A 111 -4.81 -9.70 17.44
CA GLY A 111 -5.68 -9.66 16.26
C GLY A 111 -5.31 -10.75 15.25
N ILE A 112 -5.75 -10.58 14.00
CA ILE A 112 -5.40 -11.47 12.88
C ILE A 112 -4.43 -10.75 11.96
N ARG A 113 -3.36 -11.43 11.58
CA ARG A 113 -2.41 -10.97 10.57
C ARG A 113 -2.20 -12.06 9.52
N ALA A 114 -2.13 -11.62 8.27
CA ALA A 114 -1.53 -12.38 7.19
C ALA A 114 -0.51 -11.52 6.46
N THR A 115 0.59 -12.15 6.05
CA THR A 115 1.49 -11.62 5.04
C THR A 115 1.27 -12.43 3.77
N LEU A 116 0.99 -11.74 2.67
CA LEU A 116 0.76 -12.33 1.36
C LEU A 116 1.84 -11.88 0.39
N GLN A 117 2.09 -12.64 -0.67
CA GLN A 117 3.03 -12.35 -1.75
C GLN A 117 2.28 -12.25 -3.08
N TYR A 118 2.81 -11.44 -3.99
CA TYR A 118 2.27 -11.25 -5.34
C TYR A 118 2.84 -12.32 -6.30
N GLU A 119 2.00 -13.02 -7.05
CA GLU A 119 2.45 -14.16 -7.89
C GLU A 119 3.53 -13.77 -8.91
N LEU A 120 3.45 -12.55 -9.44
CA LEU A 120 4.33 -12.08 -10.51
C LEU A 120 5.67 -11.53 -10.01
N ASP A 121 5.81 -11.26 -8.72
CA ASP A 121 6.97 -10.57 -8.17
C ASP A 121 7.21 -11.00 -6.71
N GLU A 122 8.26 -11.78 -6.50
CA GLU A 122 8.61 -12.27 -5.18
C GLU A 122 8.97 -11.15 -4.19
N ASP A 123 9.33 -9.97 -4.68
CA ASP A 123 9.74 -8.82 -3.86
C ASP A 123 8.54 -8.03 -3.29
N VAL A 124 7.33 -8.25 -3.80
CA VAL A 124 6.12 -7.53 -3.35
C VAL A 124 5.33 -8.37 -2.35
N SER A 125 5.33 -7.92 -1.09
CA SER A 125 4.54 -8.54 -0.02
C SER A 125 3.51 -7.60 0.58
N VAL A 126 2.36 -8.13 0.98
CA VAL A 126 1.25 -7.38 1.57
C VAL A 126 0.98 -7.89 2.97
N ARG A 127 1.08 -7.01 3.94
CA ARG A 127 0.70 -7.28 5.32
C ARG A 127 -0.70 -6.76 5.59
N LEU A 128 -1.61 -7.67 5.88
CA LEU A 128 -2.94 -7.40 6.40
C LEU A 128 -2.92 -7.55 7.92
N LYS A 129 -3.40 -6.54 8.66
CA LYS A 129 -3.65 -6.63 10.10
C LYS A 129 -5.09 -6.21 10.40
N VAL A 130 -5.83 -7.09 11.05
CA VAL A 130 -7.21 -6.90 11.49
C VAL A 130 -7.23 -6.95 13.01
N LYS A 131 -7.71 -5.89 13.66
CA LYS A 131 -7.84 -5.83 15.13
C LYS A 131 -9.28 -6.12 15.55
N ILE A 132 -9.43 -6.82 16.67
CA ILE A 132 -10.71 -7.16 17.31
C ILE A 132 -11.08 -6.08 18.33
N GLY A 133 -12.37 -5.77 18.44
CA GLY A 133 -12.95 -4.83 19.41
C GLY A 133 -14.36 -4.41 18.98
N GLY A 134 -14.94 -3.41 19.65
CA GLY A 134 -16.27 -2.88 19.29
C GLY A 134 -16.39 -2.33 17.85
N LYS A 135 -15.26 -2.14 17.16
CA LYS A 135 -15.15 -1.96 15.70
C LYS A 135 -13.92 -2.69 15.18
N THR A 136 -14.03 -3.35 14.03
CA THR A 136 -12.92 -4.01 13.37
C THR A 136 -12.08 -3.00 12.61
N LYS A 137 -10.79 -2.91 12.96
CA LYS A 137 -9.83 -2.02 12.28
C LYS A 137 -8.95 -2.80 11.33
N VAL A 138 -8.93 -2.39 10.06
CA VAL A 138 -8.12 -3.02 9.01
C VAL A 138 -6.95 -2.11 8.66
N LYS A 139 -5.76 -2.69 8.59
CA LYS A 139 -4.54 -2.05 8.08
C LYS A 139 -3.94 -2.93 6.99
N LEU A 140 -3.76 -2.37 5.81
CA LEU A 140 -3.13 -3.02 4.68
C LEU A 140 -1.86 -2.26 4.31
N LYS A 141 -0.71 -2.92 4.41
CA LYS A 141 0.59 -2.36 4.05
C LYS A 141 1.23 -3.21 2.98
N VAL A 142 1.57 -2.61 1.86
CA VAL A 142 2.39 -3.25 0.84
C VAL A 142 3.86 -2.91 1.13
N ARG A 143 4.72 -3.91 1.11
CA ARG A 143 6.17 -3.80 1.06
C ARG A 143 6.60 -4.07 -0.38
N GLY A 144 7.49 -3.22 -0.91
CA GLY A 144 7.86 -3.25 -2.32
C GLY A 144 7.17 -2.12 -3.10
N THR A 145 7.04 -2.28 -4.42
CA THR A 145 6.53 -1.22 -5.31
C THR A 145 5.36 -1.76 -6.12
N LEU A 146 4.24 -1.02 -6.17
CA LEU A 146 3.08 -1.35 -7.01
C LEU A 146 2.89 -0.31 -8.10
N THR A 147 2.25 -0.70 -9.20
CA THR A 147 1.75 0.30 -10.14
C THR A 147 0.53 1.03 -9.55
N LYS A 148 0.37 2.31 -9.89
CA LYS A 148 -0.76 3.16 -9.54
C LYS A 148 -2.08 2.54 -10.01
N LYS A 149 -2.07 1.84 -11.15
CA LYS A 149 -3.23 1.09 -11.67
C LYS A 149 -3.65 -0.02 -10.70
N VAL A 150 -2.72 -0.90 -10.31
CA VAL A 150 -2.99 -2.01 -9.36
C VAL A 150 -3.44 -1.46 -8.01
N TRP A 151 -2.75 -0.44 -7.48
CA TRP A 151 -3.13 0.17 -6.21
C TRP A 151 -4.52 0.81 -6.22
N ASN A 152 -4.85 1.55 -7.28
CA ASN A 152 -6.17 2.17 -7.42
C ASN A 152 -7.28 1.13 -7.58
N GLN A 153 -7.02 0.05 -8.33
CA GLN A 153 -7.96 -1.06 -8.46
C GLN A 153 -8.22 -1.72 -7.11
N LEU A 154 -7.17 -1.98 -6.33
CA LEU A 154 -7.28 -2.54 -4.99
C LEU A 154 -8.10 -1.63 -4.07
N ARG A 155 -7.81 -0.32 -4.06
CA ARG A 155 -8.61 0.67 -3.30
C ARG A 155 -10.08 0.63 -3.71
N ALA A 156 -10.37 0.61 -5.01
CA ALA A 156 -11.75 0.56 -5.52
C ALA A 156 -12.47 -0.72 -5.07
N ASN A 157 -11.80 -1.87 -5.12
CA ASN A 157 -12.33 -3.15 -4.66
C ASN A 157 -12.62 -3.12 -3.14
N VAL A 158 -11.72 -2.55 -2.34
CA VAL A 158 -11.91 -2.38 -0.88
C VAL A 158 -13.09 -1.44 -0.60
N ARG A 159 -13.15 -0.26 -1.22
CA ARG A 159 -14.28 0.68 -1.08
C ARG A 159 -15.60 -0.01 -1.39
N ARG A 160 -15.67 -0.75 -2.51
CA ARG A 160 -16.88 -1.46 -2.94
C ARG A 160 -17.26 -2.59 -1.98
N LYS A 161 -16.30 -3.37 -1.49
CA LYS A 161 -16.59 -4.55 -0.65
C LYS A 161 -16.97 -4.21 0.78
N PHE A 162 -16.41 -3.12 1.30
CA PHE A 162 -16.58 -2.70 2.69
C PHE A 162 -17.45 -1.47 2.87
N HIS A 163 -17.81 -0.76 1.79
CA HIS A 163 -18.58 0.50 1.82
C HIS A 163 -17.90 1.59 2.67
N VAL A 164 -16.57 1.68 2.55
CA VAL A 164 -15.73 2.59 3.33
C VAL A 164 -15.05 3.62 2.45
N LYS A 165 -14.60 4.73 3.05
CA LYS A 165 -13.62 5.64 2.44
C LYS A 165 -12.21 5.14 2.80
N VAL A 166 -11.41 4.85 1.79
CA VAL A 166 -9.96 4.51 1.86
C VAL A 166 -9.17 5.38 0.93
#